data_AF-A0A9X2WRA6-F1
#
_entry.id   AF-A0A9X2WRA6-F1
#
_cell.length_a   1.000
_cell.length_b   1.000
_cell.length_c   1.000
_cell.angle_alpha   90.00
_cell.angle_beta   90.00
_cell.angle_gamma   90.00
#
_symmetry.space_group_name_H-M   'P 1'
#
loop_
_entity.id
_entity.type
_entity.pdbx_description
1 polymer ?
#
loop_
_entity_poly.entity_id
_entity_poly.type
_entity_poly.pdbx_seq_one_letter_code
_entity_poly.pdbx_strand_id
1 'polypeptide(L)'
;MTEKLAQQAEITAELFSLEGIPTAYGCRMDDIEQMKLHCKSIQPFKAWCVVSEWIIWIIDVPQGTPGTHPIKELVLANHIIEDGQGRFPSGGWVRTTMVIHTHHNCIFETNNTFYILVGSGNSKRLSLNEFGQKIKLFSQIY
;
A
#
# COMPACT_ATOMS: atom_id res chain seq x y z
N MET A 1 -24.41 19.84 12.81
CA MET A 1 -23.22 19.12 12.29
C MET A 1 -22.47 18.64 13.51
N THR A 2 -22.60 17.36 13.84
CA THR A 2 -22.34 16.79 15.17
C THR A 2 -20.86 16.42 15.36
N GLU A 3 -20.31 16.60 16.56
CA GLU A 3 -18.92 16.27 16.93
C GLU A 3 -18.44 14.91 16.43
N LYS A 4 -19.34 13.92 16.39
CA LYS A 4 -19.08 12.58 15.86
C LYS A 4 -18.61 12.56 14.40
N LEU A 5 -19.16 13.43 13.54
CA LEU A 5 -18.75 13.53 12.13
C LEU A 5 -17.37 14.15 11.99
N ALA A 6 -17.05 15.16 12.81
CA ALA A 6 -15.74 15.80 12.82
C ALA A 6 -14.65 14.82 13.29
N GLN A 7 -14.93 14.08 14.38
CA GLN A 7 -14.02 13.06 14.89
C GLN A 7 -13.77 11.93 13.88
N GLN A 8 -14.81 11.49 13.15
CA GLN A 8 -14.66 10.50 12.11
C GLN A 8 -13.79 11.00 10.95
N ALA A 9 -13.96 12.26 10.54
CA ALA A 9 -13.17 12.87 9.47
C ALA A 9 -11.68 12.98 9.84
N GLU A 10 -11.37 13.33 11.09
CA GLU A 10 -10.00 13.43 11.59
C GLU A 10 -9.30 12.06 11.61
N ILE A 11 -9.98 11.02 12.09
CA ILE A 11 -9.47 9.63 12.06
C ILE A 11 -9.18 9.18 10.63
N THR A 12 -10.09 9.47 9.71
CA THR A 12 -9.91 9.14 8.29
C THR A 12 -8.70 9.89 7.70
N ALA A 13 -8.55 11.19 7.98
CA ALA A 13 -7.42 11.98 7.51
C ALA A 13 -6.08 11.44 8.04
N GLU A 14 -6.02 11.06 9.32
CA GLU A 14 -4.81 10.49 9.92
C GLU A 14 -4.46 9.10 9.32
N LEU A 15 -5.49 8.32 8.98
CA LEU A 15 -5.30 6.98 8.44
C LEU A 15 -4.79 7.00 6.99
N PHE A 16 -5.33 7.90 6.18
CA PHE A 16 -4.95 8.10 4.78
C PHE A 16 -3.86 9.15 4.58
N SER A 17 -3.24 9.62 5.67
CA SER A 17 -2.08 10.50 5.59
C SER A 17 -0.94 9.80 4.87
N LEU A 18 -0.44 10.45 3.81
CA LEU A 18 0.74 10.01 3.08
C LEU A 18 2.02 10.63 3.63
N GLU A 19 2.00 11.22 4.82
CA GLU A 19 3.18 11.81 5.44
C GLU A 19 4.20 10.74 5.82
N GLY A 20 5.45 10.92 5.37
CA GLY A 20 6.55 10.01 5.63
C GLY A 20 7.83 10.48 4.93
N ILE A 21 8.79 9.57 4.82
CA ILE A 21 10.07 9.81 4.15
C ILE A 21 9.90 9.48 2.66
N PRO A 22 10.23 10.40 1.73
CA PRO A 22 10.22 10.13 0.30
C PRO A 22 11.05 8.90 -0.06
N THR A 23 10.55 8.10 -0.99
CA THR A 23 11.22 6.89 -1.46
C THR A 23 11.57 6.98 -2.94
N ALA A 24 12.51 6.13 -3.37
CA ALA A 24 12.83 5.97 -4.79
C ALA A 24 11.89 4.99 -5.51
N TYR A 25 10.94 4.36 -4.80
CA TYR A 25 10.00 3.42 -5.41
C TYR A 25 9.02 4.15 -6.33
N GLY A 26 8.48 3.40 -7.28
CA GLY A 26 7.48 3.87 -8.23
C GLY A 26 8.02 4.01 -9.66
N CYS A 27 7.14 3.82 -10.63
CA CYS A 27 7.43 4.04 -12.04
C CYS A 27 6.74 5.30 -12.56
N ARG A 28 7.11 5.73 -13.78
CA ARG A 28 6.42 6.83 -14.46
C ARG A 28 5.11 6.33 -15.05
N MET A 29 4.17 7.26 -15.28
CA MET A 29 2.90 6.95 -15.93
C MET A 29 3.10 6.28 -17.30
N ASP A 30 4.09 6.74 -18.06
CA ASP A 30 4.41 6.22 -19.40
C ASP A 30 4.89 4.74 -19.36
N ASP A 31 5.37 4.27 -18.22
CA ASP A 31 5.94 2.92 -18.04
C ASP A 31 4.90 1.89 -17.57
N ILE A 32 3.64 2.30 -17.32
CA ILE A 32 2.60 1.43 -16.75
C ILE A 32 2.38 0.17 -17.60
N GLU A 33 2.26 0.32 -18.91
CA GLU A 33 2.03 -0.82 -19.82
C GLU A 33 3.20 -1.80 -19.79
N GLN A 34 4.43 -1.30 -19.70
CA GLN A 34 5.62 -2.14 -19.54
C GLN A 34 5.57 -2.90 -18.20
N MET A 35 5.18 -2.24 -17.10
CA MET A 35 5.07 -2.90 -15.79
C MET A 35 3.96 -3.95 -15.75
N LYS A 36 2.84 -3.73 -16.46
CA LYS A 36 1.79 -4.75 -16.64
C LYS A 36 2.33 -5.98 -17.37
N LEU A 37 3.13 -5.79 -18.43
CA LEU A 37 3.79 -6.89 -19.13
C LEU A 37 4.76 -7.65 -18.22
N HIS A 38 5.54 -6.94 -17.39
CA HIS A 38 6.39 -7.59 -16.40
C HIS A 38 5.60 -8.43 -15.40
N CYS A 39 4.50 -7.91 -14.85
CA CYS A 39 3.59 -8.69 -13.99
C CYS A 39 3.11 -9.98 -14.68
N LYS A 40 2.74 -9.88 -15.96
CA LYS A 40 2.33 -11.05 -16.76
C LYS A 40 3.46 -12.04 -17.00
N SER A 41 4.70 -11.58 -17.18
CA SER A 41 5.85 -12.47 -17.31
C SER A 41 6.20 -13.20 -16.01
N ILE A 42 5.98 -12.57 -14.85
CA ILE A 42 6.25 -13.17 -13.54
C ILE A 42 5.18 -14.23 -13.22
N GLN A 43 3.89 -13.85 -13.30
CA GLN A 43 2.79 -14.78 -13.06
C GLN A 43 1.54 -14.39 -13.89
N PRO A 44 1.31 -15.02 -15.05
CA PRO A 44 0.30 -14.58 -16.03
C PRO A 44 -1.13 -14.42 -15.48
N PHE A 45 -1.53 -15.29 -14.55
CA PHE A 45 -2.88 -15.35 -13.99
C PHE A 45 -3.06 -14.54 -12.71
N LYS A 46 -1.97 -14.00 -12.13
CA LYS A 46 -2.06 -13.14 -10.95
C LYS A 46 -2.65 -11.79 -11.37
N ALA A 47 -3.53 -11.24 -10.53
CA ALA A 47 -4.12 -9.95 -10.79
C ALA A 47 -3.06 -8.85 -10.61
N TRP A 48 -3.28 -7.70 -11.24
CA TRP A 48 -2.50 -6.50 -10.98
C TRP A 48 -3.44 -5.32 -10.70
N CYS A 49 -2.96 -4.35 -9.93
CA CYS A 49 -3.66 -3.11 -9.62
C CYS A 49 -2.65 -1.95 -9.68
N VAL A 50 -2.94 -0.96 -10.52
CA VAL A 50 -2.11 0.24 -10.70
C VAL A 50 -2.61 1.31 -9.74
N VAL A 51 -1.71 1.85 -8.93
CA VAL A 51 -2.04 2.80 -7.88
C VAL A 51 -1.10 4.00 -7.89
N SER A 52 -1.59 5.13 -7.41
CA SER A 52 -0.84 6.37 -7.18
C SER A 52 -1.17 6.92 -5.79
N GLU A 53 -0.47 7.99 -5.38
CA GLU A 53 -0.68 8.61 -4.07
C GLU A 53 -0.54 7.59 -2.93
N TRP A 54 0.63 6.98 -2.85
CA TRP A 54 0.87 5.83 -1.98
C TRP A 54 1.93 6.09 -0.91
N ILE A 55 1.80 5.33 0.17
CA ILE A 55 2.74 5.24 1.26
C ILE A 55 3.00 3.77 1.60
N ILE A 56 4.27 3.42 1.82
CA ILE A 56 4.68 2.10 2.30
C ILE A 56 4.77 2.17 3.82
N TRP A 57 4.01 1.32 4.51
CA TRP A 57 4.18 1.13 5.94
C TRP A 57 5.16 -0.01 6.19
N ILE A 58 6.24 0.31 6.88
CA ILE A 58 7.31 -0.61 7.25
C ILE A 58 7.09 -0.95 8.72
N ILE A 59 6.67 -2.17 9.03
CA ILE A 59 6.38 -2.61 10.39
C ILE A 59 7.62 -3.25 10.99
N ASP A 60 8.09 -2.65 12.09
CA ASP A 60 9.13 -3.22 12.93
C ASP A 60 8.48 -4.29 13.82
N VAL A 61 8.72 -5.57 13.49
CA VAL A 61 8.24 -6.72 14.26
C VAL A 61 9.33 -7.15 15.25
N PRO A 62 9.16 -6.93 16.56
CA PRO A 62 10.10 -7.43 17.56
C PRO A 62 10.10 -8.95 17.53
N GLN A 63 11.28 -9.58 17.47
CA GLN A 63 11.40 -11.03 17.67
C GLN A 63 11.99 -11.32 19.05
N GLY A 64 11.64 -12.48 19.60
CA GLY A 64 12.23 -13.01 20.84
C GLY A 64 13.69 -13.45 20.69
N THR A 65 14.23 -13.49 19.46
CA THR A 65 15.64 -13.76 19.17
C THR A 65 16.40 -12.46 18.90
N PRO A 66 17.45 -12.14 19.68
CA PRO A 66 18.27 -10.95 19.43
C PRO A 66 18.87 -10.97 18.02
N GLY A 67 18.61 -9.91 17.24
CA GLY A 67 19.30 -9.66 15.96
C GLY A 67 18.53 -9.98 14.67
N THR A 68 17.29 -10.50 14.74
CA THR A 68 16.46 -10.76 13.56
C THR A 68 15.10 -10.07 13.68
N HIS A 69 14.90 -8.94 13.01
CA HIS A 69 13.59 -8.31 12.89
C HIS A 69 13.10 -8.49 11.45
N PRO A 70 12.17 -9.44 11.18
CA PRO A 70 11.60 -9.54 9.85
C PRO A 70 10.76 -8.28 9.61
N ILE A 71 11.28 -7.42 8.75
CA ILE A 71 10.55 -6.24 8.28
C ILE A 71 9.35 -6.74 7.49
N LYS A 72 8.17 -6.24 7.84
CA LYS A 72 6.95 -6.44 7.06
C LYS A 72 6.55 -5.14 6.41
N GLU A 73 6.13 -5.21 5.17
CA GLU A 73 5.73 -4.03 4.41
C GLU A 73 4.30 -4.21 3.91
N LEU A 74 3.55 -3.12 3.83
CA LEU A 74 2.29 -3.05 3.09
C LEU A 74 2.18 -1.68 2.43
N VAL A 75 1.36 -1.58 1.40
CA VAL A 75 1.08 -0.34 0.70
C VAL A 75 -0.31 0.15 1.07
N LEU A 76 -0.41 1.43 1.38
CA LEU A 76 -1.66 2.17 1.37
C LEU A 76 -1.60 3.14 0.19
N ALA A 77 -2.62 3.13 -0.67
CA ALA A 77 -2.72 4.05 -1.79
C ALA A 77 -4.10 4.71 -1.79
N ASN A 78 -4.11 6.03 -1.91
CA ASN A 78 -5.34 6.83 -1.90
C ASN A 78 -6.03 6.88 -3.27
N HIS A 79 -5.34 6.45 -4.33
CA HIS A 79 -5.87 6.49 -5.68
C HIS A 79 -5.53 5.23 -6.48
N ILE A 80 -6.55 4.47 -6.85
CA ILE A 80 -6.48 3.38 -7.83
C ILE A 80 -6.66 3.97 -9.22
N ILE A 81 -5.65 3.81 -10.07
CA ILE A 81 -5.73 4.19 -11.48
C ILE A 81 -6.57 3.14 -12.22
N GLU A 82 -6.20 1.87 -12.07
CA GLU A 82 -6.80 0.75 -12.81
C GLU A 82 -6.57 -0.59 -12.10
N ASP A 83 -7.59 -1.44 -12.03
CA ASP A 83 -7.46 -2.84 -11.61
C ASP A 83 -7.71 -3.78 -12.79
N GLY A 84 -6.75 -4.65 -13.08
CA GLY A 84 -6.81 -5.52 -14.26
C GLY A 84 -7.89 -6.61 -14.22
N GLN A 85 -8.65 -6.71 -13.13
CA GLN A 85 -9.78 -7.63 -12.96
C GLN A 85 -11.08 -6.90 -12.56
N GLY A 86 -11.08 -5.56 -12.55
CA GLY A 86 -12.25 -4.77 -12.16
C GLY A 86 -12.74 -5.00 -10.72
N ARG A 87 -11.87 -5.49 -9.83
CA ARG A 87 -12.22 -5.81 -8.43
C ARG A 87 -12.40 -4.55 -7.59
N PHE A 88 -11.69 -3.49 -7.96
CA PHE A 88 -11.71 -2.21 -7.29
C PHE A 88 -12.06 -1.10 -8.30
N PRO A 89 -12.90 -0.12 -7.92
CA PRO A 89 -13.23 0.99 -8.80
C PRO A 89 -12.04 1.94 -8.95
N SER A 90 -11.83 2.46 -10.17
CA SER A 90 -10.91 3.58 -10.41
C SER A 90 -11.30 4.80 -9.56
N GLY A 91 -10.30 5.51 -9.05
CA GLY A 91 -10.46 6.61 -8.09
C GLY A 91 -10.72 6.17 -6.65
N GLY A 92 -10.86 4.87 -6.39
CA GLY A 92 -10.91 4.33 -5.04
C GLY A 92 -9.55 4.32 -4.35
N TRP A 93 -9.49 3.80 -3.13
CA TRP A 93 -8.26 3.58 -2.38
C TRP A 93 -8.03 2.08 -2.16
N VAL A 94 -6.80 1.69 -1.85
CA VAL A 94 -6.48 0.32 -1.45
C VAL A 94 -5.46 0.27 -0.33
N ARG A 95 -5.68 -0.66 0.60
CA ARG A 95 -4.68 -1.11 1.56
C ARG A 95 -4.35 -2.55 1.24
N THR A 96 -3.09 -2.84 0.98
CA THR A 96 -2.66 -4.19 0.65
C THR A 96 -2.62 -5.08 1.90
N THR A 97 -2.54 -6.38 1.67
CA THR A 97 -1.97 -7.31 2.64
C THR A 97 -0.44 -7.16 2.67
N MET A 98 0.24 -7.99 3.46
CA MET A 98 1.70 -7.95 3.54
C MET A 98 2.33 -8.25 2.17
N VAL A 99 3.30 -7.41 1.83
CA VAL A 99 4.16 -7.55 0.66
C VAL A 99 5.09 -8.74 0.89
N ILE A 100 5.18 -9.61 -0.11
CA ILE A 100 6.04 -10.80 -0.09
C ILE A 100 7.28 -10.62 -0.96
N HIS A 101 7.21 -9.76 -1.99
CA HIS A 101 8.33 -9.45 -2.86
C HIS A 101 8.13 -8.08 -3.53
N THR A 102 9.24 -7.45 -3.92
CA THR A 102 9.24 -6.20 -4.68
C THR A 102 10.06 -6.39 -5.95
N HIS A 103 9.45 -6.13 -7.11
CA HIS A 103 10.09 -6.25 -8.43
C HIS A 103 10.23 -4.87 -9.08
N HIS A 104 11.30 -4.70 -9.86
CA HIS A 104 11.53 -3.49 -10.67
C HIS A 104 11.38 -2.16 -9.92
N ASN A 105 11.59 -2.15 -8.60
CA ASN A 105 11.46 -0.98 -7.74
C ASN A 105 10.08 -0.28 -7.82
N CYS A 106 9.04 -0.96 -8.28
CA CYS A 106 7.69 -0.38 -8.39
C CYS A 106 6.55 -1.40 -8.37
N ILE A 107 6.84 -2.71 -8.43
CA ILE A 107 5.84 -3.77 -8.40
C ILE A 107 5.89 -4.47 -7.05
N PHE A 108 4.90 -4.20 -6.21
CA PHE A 108 4.78 -4.77 -4.88
C PHE A 108 3.85 -5.98 -4.93
N GLU A 109 4.41 -7.16 -4.70
CA GLU A 109 3.70 -8.42 -4.78
C GLU A 109 3.08 -8.79 -3.43
N THR A 110 1.79 -9.12 -3.45
CA THR A 110 1.13 -9.90 -2.40
C THR A 110 0.75 -11.29 -2.94
N ASN A 111 0.18 -12.13 -2.09
CA ASN A 111 -0.21 -13.50 -2.48
C ASN A 111 -1.04 -13.58 -3.76
N ASN A 112 -1.93 -12.62 -4.00
CA ASN A 112 -2.91 -12.69 -5.09
C ASN A 112 -2.85 -11.50 -6.06
N THR A 113 -2.06 -10.45 -5.78
CA THR A 113 -2.07 -9.22 -6.57
C THR A 113 -0.68 -8.61 -6.66
N PHE A 114 -0.31 -8.15 -7.85
CA PHE A 114 0.79 -7.21 -8.06
C PHE A 114 0.28 -5.77 -7.99
N TYR A 115 0.82 -4.96 -7.10
CA TYR A 115 0.51 -3.53 -7.03
C TYR A 115 1.61 -2.76 -7.76
N ILE A 116 1.24 -2.08 -8.85
CA ILE A 116 2.16 -1.24 -9.62
C ILE A 116 2.06 0.18 -9.04
N LEU A 117 3.12 0.63 -8.39
CA LEU A 117 3.22 1.94 -7.78
C LEU A 117 3.63 2.97 -8.83
N VAL A 118 2.81 4.00 -9.03
CA VAL A 118 3.03 5.05 -10.02
C VAL A 118 3.30 6.38 -9.31
N GLY A 119 4.27 7.13 -9.85
CA GLY A 119 4.68 8.41 -9.30
C GLY A 119 5.47 8.27 -8.00
N SER A 120 5.71 9.41 -7.34
CA SER A 120 6.42 9.46 -6.08
C SER A 120 5.52 9.03 -4.92
N GLY A 121 6.11 8.36 -3.94
CA GLY A 121 5.46 8.00 -2.70
C GLY A 121 6.42 7.94 -1.52
N ASN A 122 5.83 7.85 -0.34
CA ASN A 122 6.56 7.93 0.92
C ASN A 122 6.67 6.56 1.59
N SER A 123 7.49 6.47 2.62
CA SER A 123 7.53 5.34 3.55
C SER A 123 7.45 5.84 4.98
N LYS A 124 6.85 5.03 5.85
CA LYS A 124 6.76 5.31 7.27
C LYS A 124 7.01 4.04 8.04
N ARG A 125 7.97 4.09 8.98
CA ARG A 125 8.17 3.02 9.94
C ARG A 125 7.12 3.12 11.04
N LEU A 126 6.56 1.98 11.41
CA LEU A 126 5.57 1.83 12.46
C LEU A 126 6.03 0.72 13.41
N SER A 127 5.91 0.97 14.71
CA SER A 127 5.93 -0.08 15.70
C SER A 127 4.73 -1.02 15.52
N LEU A 128 4.85 -2.25 16.03
CA LEU A 128 3.74 -3.21 16.01
C LEU A 128 2.47 -2.68 16.71
N ASN A 129 2.63 -1.85 17.75
CA ASN A 129 1.50 -1.24 18.45
C ASN A 129 0.79 -0.18 17.60
N GLU A 130 1.53 0.74 16.98
CA GLU A 130 0.96 1.75 16.07
C GLU A 130 0.26 1.09 14.87
N PHE A 131 0.90 0.07 14.29
CA PHE A 131 0.28 -0.73 13.24
C PHE A 131 -1.04 -1.36 13.69
N GLY A 132 -1.05 -2.00 14.87
CA GLY A 132 -2.25 -2.59 15.44
C GLY A 132 -3.39 -1.59 15.68
N GLN A 133 -3.07 -0.35 16.08
CA GLN A 133 -4.04 0.73 16.22
C GLN A 133 -4.62 1.13 14.86
N LYS A 134 -3.78 1.35 13.84
CA LYS A 134 -4.23 1.72 12.50
C LYS A 134 -5.09 0.64 11.84
N ILE A 135 -4.77 -0.64 12.04
CA ILE A 135 -5.62 -1.74 11.55
C ILE A 135 -7.01 -1.74 12.18
N LYS A 136 -7.13 -1.44 13.48
CA LYS A 136 -8.44 -1.30 14.15
C LYS A 136 -9.26 -0.14 13.60
N LEU A 137 -8.61 0.93 13.15
CA LEU A 137 -9.28 2.07 12.53
C LEU A 137 -9.83 1.70 11.14
N PHE A 138 -9.09 0.94 10.32
CA PHE A 138 -9.61 0.46 9.03
C PHE A 138 -10.90 -0.36 9.17
N SER A 139 -11.06 -1.15 10.24
CA SER A 139 -12.31 -1.90 10.49
C SER A 139 -13.51 -1.04 10.89
N GLN A 140 -13.33 0.26 11.12
CA GLN A 140 -14.42 1.19 11.46
C GLN A 140 -14.91 2.00 10.25
N ILE A 141 -14.21 1.90 9.11
CA ILE A 141 -14.52 2.64 7.88
C ILE A 141 -15.32 1.77 6.88
N TYR A 142 -15.53 0.49 7.22
CA TYR A 142 -16.42 -0.46 6.54
C TYR A 142 -17.54 -0.88 7.49
#